data_AF-A0A925B155-F1
#
_entry.id   AF-A0A925B155-F1
#
_cell.length_a   1.000
_cell.length_b   1.000
_cell.length_c   1.000
_cell.angle_alpha   90.00
_cell.angle_beta   90.00
_cell.angle_gamma   90.00
#
_symmetry.space_group_name_H-M   'P 1'
#
loop_
_entity.id
_entity.type
_entity.pdbx_description
1 polymer ?
#
loop_
_entity_poly.entity_id
_entity_poly.type
_entity_poly.pdbx_seq_one_letter_code
_entity_poly.pdbx_strand_id
1 'polypeptide(L)'
;MFEVNSNDAKMIAVAPCPKCFQTKASEVWFSWWGGVVGPKMFSHVKCQNCKTKFNGKTGKYNTLNITLYILITGLAFIVVFGIYSFIVFR
;
A
#
# COMPACT_ATOMS: atom_id res chain seq x y z
N MET A 1 1.55 -8.89 -4.69
CA MET A 1 3.02 -8.68 -4.69
C MET A 1 3.33 -7.23 -4.33
N PHE A 2 4.38 -6.95 -3.57
CA PHE A 2 4.87 -5.58 -3.31
C PHE A 2 6.39 -5.63 -3.44
N GLU A 3 6.96 -4.82 -4.33
CA GLU A 3 8.41 -4.71 -4.47
C GLU A 3 9.00 -3.82 -3.37
N VAL A 4 10.11 -4.26 -2.79
CA VAL A 4 10.99 -3.47 -1.93
C VAL A 4 12.15 -3.00 -2.83
N ASN A 5 12.51 -1.72 -2.81
CA ASN A 5 13.55 -1.19 -3.69
C ASN A 5 14.92 -1.55 -3.08
N SER A 6 15.80 -2.18 -3.84
CA SER A 6 17.16 -2.48 -3.40
C SER A 6 18.01 -1.23 -3.17
N ASN A 7 17.69 -0.11 -3.85
CA ASN A 7 18.38 1.16 -3.74
C ASN A 7 17.88 2.01 -2.54
N ASP A 8 16.74 1.62 -1.95
CA ASP A 8 16.17 2.19 -0.73
C ASP A 8 16.21 1.18 0.44
N ALA A 9 17.20 0.29 0.46
CA ALA A 9 17.56 -0.50 1.65
C ALA A 9 18.03 0.37 2.85
N LYS A 10 17.74 1.68 2.80
CA LYS A 10 17.80 2.59 3.92
C LYS A 10 16.85 2.07 4.99
N MET A 11 17.41 1.44 6.02
CA MET A 11 16.66 1.07 7.20
C MET A 11 16.18 2.36 7.86
N ILE A 12 14.87 2.57 7.84
CA ILE A 12 14.27 3.76 8.42
C ILE A 12 13.80 3.40 9.82
N ALA A 13 14.09 4.26 10.78
CA ALA A 13 13.49 4.16 12.10
C ALA A 13 11.99 4.42 11.94
N VAL A 14 11.20 3.37 12.10
CA VAL A 14 9.74 3.41 12.03
C VAL A 14 9.16 3.07 13.40
N ALA A 15 7.86 3.35 13.56
CA ALA A 15 7.10 2.88 14.70
C ALA A 15 7.28 1.35 14.88
N PRO A 16 7.24 0.83 16.13
CA PRO A 16 7.44 -0.58 16.40
C PRO A 16 6.47 -1.45 15.58
N CYS A 17 7.01 -2.49 14.96
CA CYS A 17 6.19 -3.43 14.22
C CYS A 17 5.11 -4.05 15.14
N PRO A 18 3.83 -4.07 14.75
CA PRO A 18 2.73 -4.54 15.61
C PRO A 18 2.77 -6.05 15.89
N LYS A 19 3.66 -6.79 15.22
CA LYS A 19 3.81 -8.25 15.39
C LYS A 19 5.06 -8.66 16.15
N CYS A 20 6.18 -7.95 15.96
CA CYS A 20 7.48 -8.35 16.54
C CYS A 20 8.20 -7.20 17.25
N PHE A 21 7.58 -6.02 17.34
CA PHE A 21 8.07 -4.82 18.02
C PHE A 21 9.42 -4.26 17.54
N GLN A 22 9.98 -4.82 16.45
CA GLN A 22 11.17 -4.30 15.80
C GLN A 22 10.88 -2.97 15.11
N THR A 23 11.83 -2.04 15.19
CA THR A 23 11.76 -0.70 14.58
C THR A 23 12.46 -0.62 13.22
N LYS A 24 13.05 -1.73 12.77
CA LYS A 24 13.69 -1.86 11.46
C LYS A 24 12.69 -2.34 10.42
N ALA A 25 12.35 -1.46 9.49
CA ALA A 25 11.54 -1.78 8.32
C ALA A 25 12.14 -1.18 7.05
N SER A 26 11.73 -1.72 5.92
CA SER A 26 12.05 -1.18 4.60
C SER A 26 10.81 -0.59 3.95
N GLU A 27 10.99 0.52 3.26
CA GLU A 27 9.93 1.14 2.49
C GLU A 27 9.49 0.24 1.34
N VAL A 28 8.18 0.15 1.18
CA VAL A 28 7.57 -0.43 0.00
C VAL A 28 7.42 0.72 -0.98
N TRP A 29 7.98 0.59 -2.18
CA TRP A 29 7.90 1.64 -3.20
C TRP A 29 6.84 1.33 -4.24
N PHE A 30 6.48 0.05 -4.45
CA PHE A 30 5.51 -0.36 -5.45
C PHE A 30 4.50 -1.38 -4.89
N SER A 31 3.23 -1.21 -5.25
CA SER A 31 2.16 -2.18 -5.04
C SER A 31 1.42 -2.49 -6.34
N TRP A 32 1.05 -3.75 -6.52
CA TRP A 32 0.31 -4.20 -7.72
C TRP A 32 -1.09 -3.58 -7.89
N TRP A 33 -1.70 -3.07 -6.82
CA TRP A 33 -3.04 -2.46 -6.82
C TRP A 33 -3.02 -0.92 -6.81
N GLY A 34 -1.86 -0.30 -6.62
CA GLY A 34 -1.74 1.15 -6.42
C GLY A 34 -0.46 1.76 -6.97
N GLY A 35 0.31 1.00 -7.75
CA GLY A 35 1.58 1.41 -8.33
C GLY A 35 2.55 1.96 -7.27
N VAL A 36 3.24 3.04 -7.61
CA VAL A 36 4.14 3.74 -6.69
C VAL A 36 3.39 4.64 -5.70
N VAL A 37 2.16 5.03 -6.05
CA VAL A 37 1.37 6.00 -5.29
C VAL A 37 0.82 5.39 -4.00
N GLY A 38 0.30 4.17 -4.06
CA GLY A 38 -0.30 3.50 -2.91
C GLY A 38 0.66 3.38 -1.71
N PRO A 39 1.87 2.82 -1.87
CA PRO A 39 2.81 2.67 -0.77
C PRO A 39 3.25 3.99 -0.14
N LYS A 40 3.46 5.02 -0.97
CA LYS A 40 3.87 6.37 -0.54
C LYS A 40 2.75 7.07 0.23
N MET A 41 1.50 6.96 -0.22
CA MET A 41 0.36 7.59 0.41
C MET A 41 0.07 7.00 1.80
N PHE A 42 0.23 5.69 1.96
CA PHE A 42 -0.05 5.00 3.23
C PHE A 42 1.18 4.83 4.13
N SER A 43 2.34 5.41 3.78
CA SER A 43 3.60 5.19 4.52
C SER A 43 3.85 3.70 4.77
N HIS A 44 3.61 2.89 3.73
CA HIS A 44 3.57 1.45 3.84
C HIS A 44 4.99 0.89 3.90
N VAL A 45 5.32 0.24 5.01
CA VAL A 45 6.64 -0.35 5.22
C VAL A 45 6.50 -1.85 5.48
N LYS A 46 7.57 -2.59 5.18
CA LYS A 46 7.67 -4.02 5.43
C LYS A 46 8.75 -4.26 6.49
N CYS A 47 8.36 -4.93 7.58
CA CYS A 47 9.31 -5.36 8.60
C CYS A 47 10.33 -6.32 7.98
N GLN A 48 11.61 -6.12 8.24
CA GLN A 48 12.66 -7.02 7.75
C GLN A 48 12.75 -8.33 8.55
N ASN A 49 12.27 -8.32 9.80
CA ASN A 49 12.31 -9.50 10.66
C ASN A 49 11.13 -10.45 10.37
N CYS A 50 9.89 -10.00 10.65
CA CYS A 50 8.71 -10.86 10.54
C CYS A 50 7.96 -10.74 9.20
N LYS A 51 8.46 -9.91 8.28
CA LYS A 51 7.86 -9.63 6.95
C LYS A 51 6.45 -9.03 7.00
N THR A 52 5.93 -8.68 8.18
CA THR A 52 4.66 -7.96 8.35
C THR A 52 4.73 -6.60 7.69
N LYS A 53 3.64 -6.23 7.02
CA LYS A 53 3.49 -4.92 6.42
C LYS A 53 2.58 -4.07 7.28
N PHE A 54 2.98 -2.84 7.52
CA PHE A 54 2.30 -1.95 8.45
C PHE A 54 2.60 -0.49 8.11
N ASN A 55 1.99 0.42 8.85
CA ASN A 55 2.24 1.84 8.73
C ASN A 55 3.52 2.23 9.45
N GLY A 56 4.51 2.74 8.74
CA GLY A 56 5.79 3.15 9.34
C GLY A 56 5.66 4.31 10.34
N LYS A 57 4.60 5.13 10.23
CA LYS A 57 4.36 6.27 11.14
C LYS A 57 3.61 5.87 12.40
N THR A 58 2.61 4.99 12.30
CA THR A 58 1.71 4.68 13.42
C THR A 58 1.92 3.30 14.03
N GLY A 59 2.66 2.41 13.38
CA GLY A 59 2.84 1.03 13.83
C GLY A 59 1.59 0.15 13.67
N LYS A 60 0.52 0.67 13.03
CA LYS A 60 -0.74 -0.07 12.84
C LYS A 60 -0.78 -0.79 11.49
N TYR A 61 -1.64 -1.81 11.38
CA TYR A 61 -1.87 -2.50 10.12
C TYR A 61 -2.59 -1.60 9.12
N ASN A 62 -2.06 -1.49 7.89
CA ASN A 62 -2.67 -0.73 6.79
C ASN A 62 -3.70 -1.53 5.98
N THR A 63 -4.01 -2.78 6.39
CA THR A 63 -4.90 -3.68 5.64
C THR A 63 -6.25 -3.03 5.37
N LEU A 64 -6.82 -2.35 6.38
CA LEU A 64 -8.13 -1.71 6.27
C LEU A 64 -8.12 -0.57 5.25
N ASN A 65 -7.15 0.34 5.34
CA ASN A 65 -7.02 1.47 4.42
C ASN A 65 -6.76 1.01 2.97
N ILE A 66 -5.94 -0.03 2.79
CA ILE A 66 -5.65 -0.61 1.48
C ILE A 66 -6.92 -1.22 0.87
N THR A 67 -7.66 -2.02 1.66
CA THR A 67 -8.92 -2.61 1.21
C THR A 67 -9.93 -1.54 0.80
N LEU A 68 -10.06 -0.47 1.58
CA LEU A 68 -10.97 0.63 1.26
C LEU A 68 -10.59 1.34 -0.05
N TYR A 69 -9.29 1.59 -0.25
CA TYR A 69 -8.78 2.18 -1.48
C TYR A 69 -9.13 1.33 -2.70
N ILE A 70 -8.87 0.01 -2.64
CA ILE A 70 -9.16 -0.92 -3.75
C ILE A 70 -10.66 -0.96 -4.06
N LEU A 71 -11.51 -0.98 -3.03
CA LEU A 71 -12.96 -0.96 -3.21
C LEU A 71 -13.44 0.31 -3.91
N ILE A 72 -13.03 1.48 -3.42
CA ILE A 72 -13.47 2.78 -3.95
C ILE A 72 -12.97 2.97 -5.39
N THR A 73 -11.69 2.69 -5.63
CA THR A 73 -11.08 2.84 -6.96
C THR A 73 -11.69 1.87 -7.96
N GLY A 74 -11.94 0.62 -7.57
CA GLY A 74 -12.62 -0.37 -8.40
C GLY A 74 -14.05 0.03 -8.76
N LEU A 75 -14.83 0.49 -7.78
CA LEU A 75 -16.20 1.00 -8.01
C LEU A 75 -16.21 2.21 -8.96
N ALA A 76 -15.32 3.18 -8.73
CA ALA A 76 -15.20 4.34 -9.59
C ALA A 76 -14.87 3.95 -11.04
N PHE A 77 -13.95 2.99 -11.23
CA PHE A 77 -13.64 2.46 -12.56
C PHE A 77 -14.85 1.82 -13.24
N ILE A 78 -15.62 0.99 -12.53
CA ILE A 78 -16.82 0.33 -13.08
C ILE A 78 -17.86 1.38 -13.48
N VAL A 79 -18.10 2.39 -12.65
CA VAL A 79 -19.09 3.44 -12.94
C VAL A 79 -18.66 4.27 -14.14
N VAL A 80 -17.41 4.76 -14.15
CA VAL A 80 -16.90 5.58 -15.26
C VAL A 80 -16.88 4.79 -16.57
N PHE A 81 -16.40 3.56 -16.52
CA PHE A 81 -16.36 2.69 -17.70
C PHE A 81 -17.76 2.32 -18.19
N GLY A 82 -18.69 2.05 -17.27
CA GLY A 82 -20.09 1.76 -17.58
C GLY A 82 -20.79 2.96 -18.24
N ILE A 83 -20.61 4.16 -17.69
CA ILE A 83 -21.15 5.41 -18.28
C ILE A 83 -20.52 5.66 -19.65
N TYR A 84 -19.21 5.56 -19.78
CA TYR A 84 -18.51 5.74 -21.05
C TYR A 84 -19.02 4.76 -22.10
N SER A 85 -19.10 3.47 -21.76
CA SER A 85 -19.60 2.43 -22.66
C SER A 85 -21.05 2.67 -23.04
N PHE A 86 -21.90 3.06 -22.10
CA PHE A 86 -23.29 3.41 -22.39
C PHE A 86 -23.45 4.63 -23.32
N ILE A 87 -22.56 5.62 -23.22
CA ILE A 87 -22.56 6.78 -24.12
C ILE A 87 -22.07 6.40 -25.52
N VAL A 88 -21.03 5.58 -25.61
CA VAL A 88 -20.39 5.22 -26.89
C VAL A 88 -21.19 4.18 -27.68
N PHE A 89 -21.83 3.22 -27.00
CA PHE A 89 -22.58 2.12 -27.62
C PHE A 89 -24.10 2.40 -27.75
N ARG A 90 -24.53 3.63 -27.46
CA ARG A 90 -25.89 4.10 -27.72
C ARG A 90 -25.93 4.92 -28.99
#